data_AF-A0A258B844-F1
#
_entry.id   AF-A0A258B844-F1
#
_cell.length_a   1.000
_cell.length_b   1.000
_cell.length_c   1.000
_cell.angle_alpha   90.00
_cell.angle_beta   90.00
_cell.angle_gamma   90.00
#
_symmetry.space_group_name_H-M   'P 1'
#
loop_
_entity.id
_entity.type
_entity.pdbx_description
1 polymer ?
#
loop_
_entity_poly.entity_id
_entity_poly.type
_entity_poly.pdbx_seq_one_letter_code
_entity_poly.pdbx_strand_id
1 'polypeptide(L)'
;EVAQRWRYLDGSGEIGFISSVTQTFCHECTRARISTDGQLYLCLFANEGFDFKTLLRSGKSDLEIANAIMSTWSGRDDHYSEIRGSNTPSTKGARKVEMSYIGG
;
A
#
# COMPACT_ATOMS: atom_id res chain seq x y z
N GLU A 1 -0.35 -11.56 -9.20
CA GLU A 1 -1.81 -11.58 -8.93
C GLU A 1 -2.03 -12.10 -7.51
N VAL A 2 -2.93 -11.52 -6.70
CA VAL A 2 -3.05 -11.86 -5.26
C VAL A 2 -4.15 -12.87 -4.93
N ALA A 3 -5.08 -13.11 -5.86
CA ALA A 3 -6.20 -14.02 -5.65
C ALA A 3 -5.86 -15.41 -6.19
N GLN A 4 -6.12 -16.45 -5.40
CA GLN A 4 -6.16 -17.82 -5.90
C GLN A 4 -7.53 -18.07 -6.53
N ARG A 5 -7.54 -18.44 -7.82
CA ARG A 5 -8.77 -18.65 -8.58
C ARG A 5 -9.12 -20.13 -8.72
N TRP A 6 -10.41 -20.41 -8.66
CA TRP A 6 -11.01 -21.73 -8.85
C TRP A 6 -12.11 -21.61 -9.88
N ARG A 7 -12.26 -22.63 -10.74
CA ARG A 7 -13.28 -22.65 -11.79
C ARG A 7 -14.31 -23.73 -11.52
N TYR A 8 -15.57 -23.48 -11.83
CA TYR A 8 -16.59 -24.51 -11.82
C TYR A 8 -16.34 -25.53 -12.93
N LEU A 9 -16.60 -26.82 -12.65
CA LEU A 9 -16.36 -27.91 -13.60
C LEU A 9 -17.27 -27.85 -14.83
N ASP A 10 -18.44 -27.24 -14.69
CA ASP A 10 -19.39 -27.01 -15.78
C ASP A 10 -19.04 -25.80 -16.66
N GLY A 11 -17.97 -25.07 -16.33
CA GLY A 11 -17.53 -23.89 -17.07
C GLY A 11 -18.37 -22.63 -16.84
N SER A 12 -19.31 -22.64 -15.89
CA SER A 12 -20.22 -21.51 -15.63
C SER A 12 -19.56 -20.24 -15.06
N GLY A 13 -18.30 -20.33 -14.63
CA GLY A 13 -17.54 -19.19 -14.11
C GLY A 13 -16.39 -19.59 -13.18
N GLU A 14 -15.95 -18.62 -12.39
CA GLU A 14 -14.85 -18.76 -11.43
C GLU A 14 -15.09 -17.98 -10.13
N ILE A 15 -14.39 -18.37 -9.07
CA ILE A 15 -14.33 -17.70 -7.77
C ILE A 15 -12.88 -17.49 -7.36
N GLY A 16 -12.59 -16.33 -6.77
CA GLY A 16 -11.26 -15.98 -6.27
C GLY A 16 -11.24 -15.82 -4.76
N PHE A 17 -10.22 -16.36 -4.10
CA PHE A 17 -9.96 -16.17 -2.67
C PHE A 17 -8.69 -15.35 -2.47
N ILE A 18 -8.76 -14.33 -1.60
CA ILE A 18 -7.63 -13.48 -1.23
C ILE A 18 -7.29 -13.75 0.25
N SER A 19 -6.18 -14.42 0.48
CA SER A 19 -5.75 -14.87 1.81
C SER A 19 -4.95 -13.79 2.56
N SER A 20 -5.52 -12.60 2.76
CA SER A 20 -4.84 -11.39 3.29
C SER A 20 -4.22 -11.51 4.70
N VAL A 21 -4.48 -12.61 5.41
CA VAL A 21 -3.95 -12.87 6.76
C VAL A 21 -3.08 -14.12 6.79
N THR A 22 -3.56 -15.23 6.26
CA THR A 22 -2.87 -16.53 6.30
C THR A 22 -1.78 -16.66 5.25
N GLN A 23 -1.84 -15.91 4.16
CA GLN A 23 -0.83 -15.89 3.10
C GLN A 23 -0.62 -14.45 2.62
N THR A 24 0.33 -13.76 3.28
CA THR A 24 0.67 -12.37 2.99
C THR A 24 1.31 -12.22 1.62
N PHE A 25 1.25 -11.01 1.07
CA PHE A 25 1.74 -10.68 -0.27
C PHE A 25 2.42 -9.30 -0.29
N CYS A 26 3.03 -8.87 0.82
CA CYS A 26 3.67 -7.55 0.89
C CYS A 26 4.96 -7.52 0.04
N HIS A 27 5.71 -8.61 -0.01
CA HIS A 27 6.93 -8.77 -0.83
C HIS A 27 6.71 -8.49 -2.33
N GLU A 28 5.52 -8.79 -2.85
CA GLU A 28 5.13 -8.52 -4.24
C GLU A 28 4.25 -7.26 -4.40
N CYS A 29 4.00 -6.51 -3.32
CA CYS A 29 3.10 -5.37 -3.35
C CYS A 29 3.75 -4.17 -4.06
N THR A 30 3.20 -3.78 -5.21
CA THR A 30 3.66 -2.64 -6.04
C THR A 30 2.74 -1.42 -5.97
N ARG A 31 1.89 -1.32 -4.95
CA ARG A 31 0.89 -0.23 -4.84
C ARG A 31 1.46 1.00 -4.12
N ALA A 32 1.19 2.18 -4.68
CA ALA A 32 1.19 3.46 -4.00
C ALA A 32 -0.25 4.00 -3.94
N ARG A 33 -0.57 4.86 -2.97
CA ARG A 33 -1.88 5.50 -2.82
C ARG A 33 -1.73 6.99 -2.53
N ILE A 34 -2.71 7.78 -2.96
CA ILE A 34 -2.81 9.20 -2.63
C ILE A 34 -4.12 9.41 -1.87
N SER A 35 -4.05 10.01 -0.68
CA SER A 35 -5.24 10.36 0.12
C SER A 35 -5.99 11.56 -0.47
N THR A 36 -7.19 11.83 0.05
CA THR A 36 -8.05 12.91 -0.42
C THR A 36 -7.48 14.31 -0.21
N ASP A 37 -6.62 14.51 0.79
CA ASP A 37 -5.89 15.75 1.04
C ASP A 37 -4.53 15.80 0.32
N GLY A 38 -4.17 14.74 -0.41
CA GLY A 38 -3.03 14.69 -1.31
C GLY A 38 -1.71 14.26 -0.67
N GLN A 39 -1.76 13.40 0.35
CA GLN A 39 -0.59 12.71 0.90
C GLN A 39 -0.36 11.39 0.13
N LEU A 40 0.89 11.12 -0.24
CA LEU A 40 1.34 9.86 -0.84
C LEU A 40 1.67 8.85 0.25
N TYR A 41 1.05 7.68 0.20
CA TYR A 41 1.25 6.55 1.08
C TYR A 41 1.72 5.33 0.31
N LEU A 42 2.67 4.58 0.88
CA LEU A 42 3.25 3.39 0.25
C LEU A 42 2.70 2.07 0.82
N CYS A 43 1.78 2.17 1.79
CA CYS A 43 1.08 1.04 2.40
C CYS A 43 -0.37 1.40 2.71
N LEU A 44 -1.24 0.38 2.79
CA LEU A 44 -2.60 0.58 3.30
C LEU A 44 -2.65 0.89 4.80
N PHE A 45 -1.59 0.50 5.53
CA PHE A 45 -1.51 0.57 6.99
C PHE A 45 -0.38 1.49 7.46
N ALA A 46 -0.06 2.51 6.67
CA ALA A 46 0.99 3.46 6.97
C ALA A 46 0.62 4.39 8.15
N ASN A 47 1.64 4.91 8.82
CA ASN A 47 1.48 5.88 9.90
C ASN A 47 1.66 7.33 9.41
N GLU A 48 2.43 7.51 8.33
CA GLU A 48 2.84 8.81 7.79
C GLU A 48 2.76 8.78 6.26
N GLY A 49 2.53 9.95 5.67
CA GLY A 49 2.45 10.15 4.23
C GLY A 49 3.37 11.28 3.79
N PHE A 50 3.72 11.31 2.52
CA PHE A 50 4.51 12.37 1.91
C PHE A 50 3.60 13.43 1.30
N ASP A 51 3.81 14.72 1.58
CA ASP A 51 2.99 15.82 1.06
C ASP A 51 3.18 16.04 -0.45
N PHE A 52 2.48 15.21 -1.21
CA PHE A 52 2.55 15.17 -2.66
C PHE A 52 1.82 16.36 -3.28
N LYS A 53 0.73 16.84 -2.66
CA LYS A 53 -0.01 18.01 -3.10
C LYS A 53 0.86 19.27 -3.12
N THR A 54 1.62 19.51 -2.05
CA THR A 54 2.52 20.66 -2.01
C THR A 54 3.63 20.50 -3.04
N LEU A 55 4.21 19.30 -3.19
CA LEU A 55 5.19 19.01 -4.23
C LEU A 55 4.68 19.42 -5.63
N LEU A 56 3.48 18.96 -6.01
CA LEU A 56 2.88 19.27 -7.32
C LEU A 56 2.52 20.75 -7.49
N ARG A 57 2.17 21.46 -6.42
CA ARG A 57 1.79 22.88 -6.46
C ARG A 57 2.97 23.85 -6.36
N SER A 58 4.17 23.34 -6.11
CA SER A 58 5.37 24.16 -5.89
C SER A 58 6.05 24.65 -7.19
N GLY A 59 5.49 24.36 -8.36
CA GLY A 59 6.05 24.79 -9.66
C GLY A 59 7.31 24.01 -10.08
N LYS A 60 7.54 22.84 -9.48
CA LYS A 60 8.63 21.94 -9.83
C LYS A 60 8.45 21.34 -11.22
N SER A 61 9.57 21.07 -11.87
CA SER A 61 9.61 20.32 -13.13
C SER A 61 9.22 18.86 -12.95
N ASP A 62 8.79 18.20 -14.03
CA ASP A 62 8.47 16.78 -14.03
C ASP A 62 9.64 15.91 -13.56
N LEU A 63 10.88 16.30 -13.88
CA LEU A 63 12.07 15.59 -13.44
C LEU A 63 12.25 15.67 -11.92
N GLU A 64 12.04 16.85 -11.32
CA GLU A 64 12.11 17.02 -9.87
C GLU A 64 11.00 16.25 -9.14
N ILE A 65 9.80 16.22 -9.72
CA ILE A 65 8.67 15.44 -9.20
C ILE A 65 8.97 13.94 -9.28
N ALA A 66 9.45 13.46 -10.43
CA ALA A 66 9.82 12.06 -10.63
C ALA A 66 10.92 11.62 -9.66
N ASN A 67 11.95 12.45 -9.45
CA ASN A 67 13.02 12.18 -8.49
C ASN A 67 12.49 12.10 -7.05
N ALA A 68 11.57 12.99 -6.66
CA ALA A 68 10.96 12.95 -5.33
C ALA A 68 10.13 11.66 -5.13
N ILE A 69 9.34 11.26 -6.13
CA ILE A 69 8.59 9.99 -6.08
C ILE A 69 9.55 8.80 -5.99
N MET A 70 10.61 8.78 -6.81
CA MET A 70 11.59 7.70 -6.83
C MET A 70 12.33 7.58 -5.50
N SER A 71 12.73 8.70 -4.90
CA SER A 71 13.35 8.73 -3.57
C SER A 71 12.41 8.18 -2.50
N THR A 72 11.15 8.61 -2.49
CA THR A 72 10.13 8.12 -1.55
C THR A 72 9.90 6.62 -1.74
N TRP A 73 9.79 6.14 -2.97
CA TRP A 73 9.59 4.72 -3.27
C TRP A 73 10.79 3.84 -2.94
N SER A 74 12.01 4.31 -3.19
CA SER A 74 13.23 3.51 -2.99
C SER A 74 13.55 3.27 -1.52
N GLY A 75 13.10 4.15 -0.63
CA GLY A 75 13.21 3.98 0.83
C GLY A 75 12.07 3.17 1.44
N ARG A 76 11.16 2.63 0.63
CA ARG A 76 9.99 1.90 1.12
C ARG A 76 10.40 0.59 1.80
N ASP A 77 9.99 0.45 3.05
CA ASP A 77 10.10 -0.79 3.83
C ASP A 77 8.73 -1.21 4.40
N ASP A 78 7.65 -0.83 3.72
CA ASP A 78 6.30 -1.14 4.17
C ASP A 78 5.89 -2.60 3.90
N HIS A 79 5.80 -3.40 4.96
CA HIS A 79 5.37 -4.80 4.91
C HIS A 79 4.45 -5.18 6.09
N TYR A 80 3.47 -4.32 6.39
CA TYR A 80 2.60 -4.42 7.57
C TYR A 80 1.99 -5.81 7.80
N SER A 81 1.40 -6.42 6.76
CA SER A 81 0.72 -7.72 6.93
C SER A 81 1.70 -8.83 7.30
N GLU A 82 2.94 -8.77 6.83
CA GLU A 82 4.03 -9.71 7.18
C GLU A 82 4.48 -9.50 8.63
N ILE A 83 4.74 -8.25 9.03
CA ILE A 83 5.11 -7.88 10.42
C ILE A 83 4.05 -8.34 11.42
N ARG A 84 2.77 -8.18 11.07
CA ARG A 84 1.66 -8.65 11.91
C ARG A 84 1.65 -10.18 12.01
N GLY A 85 1.94 -10.88 10.92
CA GLY A 85 1.93 -12.34 10.85
C GLY A 85 3.06 -13.00 11.65
N SER A 86 4.20 -12.32 11.82
CA SER A 86 5.37 -12.86 12.53
C SER A 86 5.27 -12.84 14.07
N ASN A 87 4.10 -12.53 14.66
CA ASN A 87 3.88 -12.41 16.12
C ASN A 87 4.88 -11.48 16.84
N THR A 88 5.53 -10.60 16.10
CA THR A 88 6.42 -9.59 16.66
C THR A 88 5.57 -8.61 17.45
N PRO A 89 5.95 -8.19 18.68
CA PRO A 89 5.18 -7.20 19.42
C PRO A 89 5.02 -5.95 18.57
N SER A 90 3.81 -5.76 18.01
CA SER A 90 3.42 -4.52 17.33
C SER A 90 3.82 -3.37 18.23
N THR A 91 4.61 -2.44 17.73
CA THR A 91 4.90 -1.16 18.39
C THR A 91 3.58 -0.53 18.85
N LYS A 92 3.23 -0.75 20.12
CA LYS A 92 2.05 -0.16 20.75
C LYS A 92 2.30 1.35 20.76
N GLY A 93 1.50 2.12 20.00
CA GLY A 93 1.49 3.58 20.10
C GLY A 93 1.84 4.36 18.83
N ALA A 94 2.16 3.70 17.71
CA ALA A 94 2.26 4.42 16.44
C ALA A 94 0.87 4.86 15.97
N ARG A 95 0.70 6.15 15.64
CA ARG A 95 -0.53 6.72 15.10
C ARG A 95 -0.80 6.08 13.74
N LYS A 96 -1.83 5.24 13.64
CA LYS A 96 -2.22 4.60 12.38
C LYS A 96 -3.19 5.49 11.63
N VAL A 97 -3.00 5.60 10.33
CA VAL A 97 -3.97 6.23 9.43
C VAL A 97 -5.00 5.18 9.03
N GLU A 98 -6.27 5.55 9.02
CA GLU A 98 -7.37 4.64 8.68
C GLU A 98 -7.38 4.29 7.19
N MET A 99 -7.70 3.03 6.88
CA MET A 99 -7.76 2.55 5.49
C MET A 99 -8.72 3.36 4.63
N SER A 100 -9.88 3.73 5.19
CA SER A 100 -10.91 4.53 4.51
C SER A 100 -10.40 5.91 4.08
N TYR A 101 -9.42 6.46 4.80
CA TYR A 101 -8.83 7.76 4.46
C TYR A 101 -7.80 7.65 3.32
N ILE A 102 -7.11 6.52 3.19
CA ILE A 102 -6.07 6.27 2.15
C ILE A 102 -6.67 5.63 0.89
N GLY A 103 -7.99 5.47 0.81
CA GLY A 103 -8.67 4.86 -0.34
C GLY A 103 -8.68 3.32 -0.29
N GLY A 104 -8.91 2.76 0.90
CA GLY A 104 -9.24 1.35 1.14
C GLY A 104 -10.72 1.16 1.44
#